data_AF-A0A3P7P702-F1
#
_entry.id   AF-A0A3P7P702-F1
#
_cell.length_a   1.000
_cell.length_b   1.000
_cell.length_c   1.000
_cell.angle_alpha   90.00
_cell.angle_beta   90.00
_cell.angle_gamma   90.00
#
_symmetry.space_group_name_H-M   'P 1'
#
loop_
_entity.id
_entity.type
_entity.pdbx_description
1 polymer ?
#
loop_
_entity_poly.entity_id
_entity_poly.type
_entity_poly.pdbx_seq_one_letter_code
_entity_poly.pdbx_strand_id
1 'polypeptide(L)'
;MNNCIGPARARRYGSIFAALARAPQLMRMELVATRFVDGLIEAIIDADLAPAHPFRNLQRLVLAGNKDATEMDVGLLLVAGQMSLNHVALQIWHTRNSLFEALAFAGVRLTRLESLVLGYQDPYQSRLTASELASVELVDSSDSLMPVCSITDRG
;
A
#
# COMPACT_ATOMS: atom_id res chain seq x y z
N MET A 1 -9.51 33.73 10.79
CA MET A 1 -8.88 32.69 9.95
C MET A 1 -7.70 32.13 10.73
N ASN A 2 -7.88 31.02 11.44
CA ASN A 2 -6.81 30.39 12.19
C ASN A 2 -7.02 28.87 12.20
N ASN A 3 -5.95 28.15 11.85
CA ASN A 3 -5.71 26.74 12.16
C ASN A 3 -6.45 25.67 11.34
N CYS A 4 -6.16 25.59 10.04
CA CYS A 4 -6.19 24.30 9.34
C CYS A 4 -4.85 23.58 9.53
N ILE A 5 -4.49 23.27 10.78
CA ILE A 5 -3.39 22.35 11.05
C ILE A 5 -3.99 20.95 10.89
N GLY A 6 -3.86 20.38 9.69
CA GLY A 6 -4.11 18.96 9.47
C GLY A 6 -3.30 18.12 10.48
N PRO A 7 -3.80 16.95 10.89
CA PRO A 7 -3.25 16.19 12.00
C PRO A 7 -1.73 16.02 11.85
N ALA A 8 -0.96 16.38 12.89
CA ALA A 8 0.51 16.39 12.86
C ALA A 8 1.14 15.04 12.45
N ARG A 9 0.38 13.94 12.54
CA ARG A 9 0.75 12.61 12.04
C ARG A 9 0.90 12.58 10.51
N ALA A 10 0.01 13.24 9.76
CA ALA A 10 0.04 13.30 8.29
C ALA A 10 1.37 13.87 7.76
N ARG A 11 1.86 14.95 8.40
CA ARG A 11 3.14 15.59 8.02
C ARG A 11 4.36 14.70 8.27
N ARG A 12 4.33 13.83 9.30
CA ARG A 12 5.44 12.90 9.59
C ARG A 12 5.52 11.77 8.57
N TYR A 13 4.38 11.20 8.17
CA TYR A 13 4.38 10.18 7.12
C TYR A 13 4.77 10.76 5.76
N GLY A 14 4.34 11.99 5.46
CA GLY A 14 4.70 12.66 4.22
C GLY A 14 6.20 12.81 3.99
N SER A 15 6.95 13.30 5.00
CA SER A 15 8.40 13.48 4.85
C SER A 15 9.15 12.15 4.71
N ILE A 16 8.68 11.09 5.38
CA ILE A 16 9.29 9.76 5.30
C ILE A 16 9.06 9.16 3.91
N PHE A 17 7.80 9.09 3.45
CA PHE A 17 7.51 8.52 2.14
C PHE A 17 8.15 9.34 1.00
N ALA A 18 8.24 10.67 1.11
CA ALA A 18 8.96 11.49 0.14
C ALA A 18 10.48 11.25 0.16
N ALA A 19 11.06 10.90 1.31
CA ALA A 19 12.46 10.47 1.40
C ALA A 19 12.64 9.07 0.79
N LEU A 20 11.73 8.13 1.07
CA LEU A 20 11.73 6.77 0.53
C LEU A 20 11.59 6.77 -0.99
N ALA A 21 10.66 7.58 -1.54
CA ALA A 21 10.47 7.71 -2.98
C ALA A 21 11.73 8.17 -3.73
N ARG A 22 12.60 8.94 -3.05
CA ARG A 22 13.89 9.42 -3.57
C ARG A 22 15.06 8.50 -3.28
N ALA A 23 14.90 7.52 -2.39
CA ALA A 23 16.00 6.70 -1.94
C ALA A 23 16.45 5.74 -3.06
N PRO A 24 17.66 5.91 -3.64
CA PRO A 24 18.11 5.06 -4.73
C PRO A 24 18.41 3.62 -4.30
N GLN A 25 18.55 3.39 -2.99
CA GLN A 25 18.81 2.07 -2.41
C GLN A 25 17.54 1.34 -1.99
N LEU A 26 16.36 1.96 -2.14
CA LEU A 26 15.10 1.34 -1.73
C LEU A 26 14.67 0.29 -2.77
N MET A 27 15.04 -0.96 -2.50
CA MET A 27 14.70 -2.11 -3.36
C MET A 27 13.44 -2.85 -2.88
N ARG A 28 13.10 -2.73 -1.60
CA ARG A 28 12.02 -3.47 -0.96
C ARG A 28 11.21 -2.54 -0.07
N MET A 29 9.90 -2.52 -0.28
CA MET A 29 8.95 -1.77 0.52
C MET A 29 7.78 -2.69 0.89
N GLU A 30 7.61 -2.90 2.18
CA GLU A 30 6.53 -3.74 2.73
C GLU A 30 5.74 -2.90 3.71
N LEU A 31 4.53 -2.52 3.31
CA LEU A 31 3.60 -1.74 4.11
C LEU A 31 2.57 -2.70 4.68
N VAL A 32 2.95 -3.37 5.76
CA VAL A 32 2.13 -4.34 6.49
C VAL A 32 1.55 -3.67 7.73
N ALA A 33 0.23 -3.71 7.90
CA ALA A 33 -0.49 -3.05 9.01
C ALA A 33 -0.12 -1.56 9.18
N THR A 34 0.38 -0.94 8.11
CA THR A 34 0.87 0.43 8.13
C THR A 34 -0.28 1.33 7.75
N ARG A 35 -0.62 2.33 8.57
CA ARG A 35 -1.61 3.35 8.22
C ARG A 35 -0.92 4.58 7.67
N PHE A 36 -1.33 5.02 6.49
CA PHE A 36 -0.93 6.31 5.93
C PHE A 36 -2.15 7.05 5.42
N VAL A 37 -2.02 8.37 5.29
CA VAL A 37 -3.14 9.24 4.93
C VAL A 37 -3.48 9.05 3.46
N ASP A 38 -4.77 8.99 3.16
CA ASP A 38 -5.27 8.96 1.78
C ASP A 38 -4.69 10.12 0.95
N GLY A 39 -4.42 9.87 -0.32
CA GLY A 39 -3.77 10.83 -1.23
C GLY A 39 -2.29 11.11 -0.93
N LEU A 40 -1.68 10.43 0.05
CA LEU A 40 -0.26 10.63 0.35
C LEU A 40 0.63 10.21 -0.83
N ILE A 41 0.33 9.09 -1.47
CA ILE A 41 1.12 8.58 -2.59
C ILE A 41 0.98 9.50 -3.79
N GLU A 42 -0.24 9.95 -4.09
CA GLU A 42 -0.53 10.94 -5.14
C GLU A 42 0.27 12.22 -4.91
N ALA A 43 0.19 12.80 -3.71
CA ALA A 43 0.94 14.00 -3.37
C ALA A 43 2.46 13.86 -3.49
N ILE A 44 3.01 12.65 -3.35
CA ILE A 44 4.44 12.39 -3.51
C ILE A 44 4.83 12.24 -4.97
N ILE A 45 3.98 11.61 -5.78
CA ILE A 45 4.22 11.41 -7.21
C ILE A 45 4.06 12.73 -7.95
N ASP A 46 3.06 13.54 -7.58
CA ASP A 46 2.73 14.81 -8.22
C ASP A 46 3.55 15.99 -7.69
N ALA A 47 4.37 15.81 -6.65
CA ALA A 47 5.19 16.88 -6.12
C ALA A 47 6.23 17.36 -7.14
N ASP A 48 6.33 18.67 -7.37
CA ASP A 48 7.38 19.30 -8.22
C ASP A 48 8.82 18.95 -7.80
N LEU A 49 9.01 18.51 -6.55
CA LEU A 49 10.30 18.10 -5.98
C LEU A 49 10.51 16.58 -6.00
N ALA A 50 9.56 15.83 -6.54
CA ALA A 50 9.70 14.39 -6.72
C ALA A 50 10.82 14.11 -7.73
N PRO A 51 11.60 13.03 -7.52
CA PRO A 51 12.50 12.59 -8.58
C PRO A 51 11.64 12.25 -9.79
N ALA A 52 12.16 12.48 -11.01
CA ALA A 52 11.43 12.21 -12.25
C ALA A 52 10.81 10.79 -12.31
N HIS A 53 11.31 9.86 -11.49
CA HIS A 53 10.78 8.52 -11.28
C HIS A 53 10.83 8.18 -9.78
N PRO A 54 9.73 8.40 -9.01
CA PRO A 54 9.66 7.94 -7.63
C PRO A 54 9.72 6.42 -7.58
N PHE A 55 10.34 5.87 -6.52
CA PHE A 55 10.47 4.42 -6.33
C PHE A 55 11.18 3.67 -7.49
N ARG A 56 12.05 4.36 -8.26
CA ARG A 56 12.65 3.82 -9.50
C ARG A 56 13.33 2.46 -9.38
N ASN A 57 13.85 2.12 -8.19
CA ASN A 57 14.60 0.88 -7.95
C ASN A 57 13.80 -0.15 -7.14
N LEU A 58 12.50 0.11 -6.90
CA LEU A 58 11.65 -0.76 -6.10
C LEU A 58 11.40 -2.08 -6.83
N GLN A 59 11.97 -3.16 -6.32
CA GLN A 59 11.83 -4.51 -6.85
C GLN A 59 10.75 -5.31 -6.16
N ARG A 60 10.51 -5.04 -4.88
CA ARG A 60 9.52 -5.75 -4.08
C ARG A 60 8.56 -4.78 -3.42
N LEU A 61 7.27 -4.95 -3.70
CA LEU A 61 6.17 -4.25 -3.07
C LEU A 61 5.24 -5.24 -2.37
N VAL A 62 5.00 -5.04 -1.08
CA VAL A 62 3.98 -5.77 -0.31
C VAL A 62 3.04 -4.76 0.34
N LEU A 63 1.74 -4.90 0.09
CA LEU A 63 0.69 -4.08 0.70
C LEU A 63 -0.30 -5.01 1.41
N ALA A 64 -0.35 -4.93 2.74
CA ALA A 64 -1.22 -5.77 3.56
C ALA A 64 -1.60 -5.09 4.88
N GLY A 65 -2.73 -5.47 5.46
CA GLY A 65 -3.25 -4.93 6.72
C GLY A 65 -3.55 -3.43 6.71
N ASN A 66 -3.59 -2.79 5.53
CA ASN A 66 -3.81 -1.35 5.41
C ASN A 66 -5.22 -1.06 4.91
N LYS A 67 -6.13 -0.74 5.84
CA LYS A 67 -7.53 -0.41 5.54
C LYS A 67 -7.68 0.97 4.88
N ASP A 68 -6.72 1.86 5.11
CA ASP A 68 -6.79 3.25 4.67
C ASP A 68 -6.13 3.46 3.30
N ALA A 69 -5.30 2.52 2.84
CA ALA A 69 -4.77 2.52 1.48
C ALA A 69 -5.88 2.26 0.47
N THR A 70 -6.01 3.15 -0.50
CA THR A 70 -6.98 3.06 -1.58
C THR A 70 -6.45 2.22 -2.75
N GLU A 71 -7.35 1.82 -3.66
CA GLU A 71 -6.94 1.25 -4.94
C GLU A 71 -6.09 2.22 -5.76
N MET A 72 -6.33 3.53 -5.62
CA MET A 72 -5.57 4.57 -6.29
C MET A 72 -4.11 4.57 -5.82
N ASP A 73 -3.87 4.49 -4.51
CA ASP A 73 -2.52 4.41 -3.94
C ASP A 73 -1.75 3.19 -4.48
N VAL A 74 -2.43 2.04 -4.59
CA VAL A 74 -1.85 0.81 -5.14
C VAL A 74 -1.52 1.00 -6.63
N GLY A 75 -2.46 1.54 -7.40
CA GLY A 75 -2.26 1.80 -8.83
C GLY A 75 -1.07 2.73 -9.07
N LEU A 76 -0.99 3.82 -8.31
CA LEU A 76 0.11 4.79 -8.36
C LEU A 76 1.47 4.16 -8.02
N LEU A 77 1.54 3.32 -6.99
CA LEU A 77 2.78 2.58 -6.66
C LEU A 77 3.20 1.62 -7.76
N LEU A 78 2.25 0.94 -8.40
CA LEU A 78 2.52 0.03 -9.53
C LEU A 78 3.00 0.80 -10.76
N VAL A 79 2.41 1.96 -11.06
CA VAL A 79 2.84 2.86 -12.14
C VAL A 79 4.27 3.36 -11.87
N ALA A 80 4.55 3.82 -10.65
CA ALA A 80 5.85 4.35 -10.26
C ALA A 80 6.95 3.28 -10.34
N GLY A 81 6.66 2.06 -9.88
CA GLY A 81 7.59 0.94 -9.88
C GLY A 81 7.63 0.10 -11.16
N GLN A 82 6.88 0.46 -12.21
CA GLN A 82 6.61 -0.46 -13.33
C GLN A 82 7.85 -1.01 -14.06
N MET A 83 8.95 -0.27 -14.04
CA MET A 83 10.21 -0.63 -14.70
C MET A 83 11.12 -1.52 -13.86
N SER A 84 10.87 -1.64 -12.56
CA SER A 84 11.76 -2.31 -11.60
C SER A 84 11.08 -3.37 -10.74
N LEU A 85 9.76 -3.37 -10.63
CA LEU A 85 9.02 -4.34 -9.83
C LEU A 85 9.16 -5.76 -10.38
N ASN A 86 9.66 -6.65 -9.51
CA ASN A 86 9.80 -8.08 -9.77
C ASN A 86 8.80 -8.90 -8.93
N HIS A 87 8.47 -8.42 -7.72
CA HIS A 87 7.54 -9.07 -6.81
C HIS A 87 6.51 -8.08 -6.30
N VAL A 88 5.23 -8.43 -6.47
CA VAL A 88 4.10 -7.65 -5.95
C VAL A 88 3.19 -8.58 -5.16
N ALA A 89 2.88 -8.20 -3.92
CA ALA A 89 1.92 -8.90 -3.10
C ALA A 89 0.87 -7.92 -2.55
N LEU A 90 -0.40 -8.17 -2.88
CA LEU A 90 -1.53 -7.31 -2.54
C LEU A 90 -2.56 -8.08 -1.75
N GLN A 91 -3.09 -7.48 -0.69
CA GLN A 91 -4.24 -8.03 0.04
C GLN A 91 -5.53 -7.94 -0.79
N ILE A 92 -6.50 -8.81 -0.51
CA ILE A 92 -7.77 -8.95 -1.26
C ILE A 92 -8.55 -7.64 -1.47
N TRP A 93 -8.44 -6.70 -0.55
CA TRP A 93 -9.11 -5.39 -0.64
C TRP A 93 -8.54 -4.50 -1.76
N HIS A 94 -7.27 -4.71 -2.12
CA HIS A 94 -6.57 -3.95 -3.14
C HIS A 94 -6.57 -4.67 -4.49
N THR A 95 -7.36 -5.73 -4.67
CA THR A 95 -7.38 -6.55 -5.89
C THR A 95 -8.73 -6.52 -6.60
N ARG A 96 -9.43 -5.39 -6.57
CA ARG A 96 -10.68 -5.23 -7.34
C ARG A 96 -10.38 -5.11 -8.84
N ASN A 97 -11.32 -5.54 -9.67
CA ASN A 97 -11.19 -5.50 -11.14
C ASN A 97 -10.93 -4.07 -11.66
N SER A 98 -11.52 -3.06 -11.01
CA SER A 98 -11.33 -1.63 -11.29
C SER A 98 -9.86 -1.23 -11.32
N LEU A 99 -9.03 -1.76 -10.41
CA LEU A 99 -7.59 -1.49 -10.40
C LEU A 99 -6.93 -2.00 -11.69
N PHE A 100 -7.19 -3.25 -12.06
CA PHE A 100 -6.56 -3.87 -13.23
C PHE A 100 -7.03 -3.25 -14.53
N GLU A 101 -8.31 -2.89 -14.63
CA GLU A 101 -8.86 -2.13 -15.75
C GLU A 101 -8.20 -0.75 -15.89
N ALA A 102 -8.03 -0.04 -14.77
CA ALA A 102 -7.34 1.26 -14.76
C ALA A 102 -5.87 1.13 -15.17
N LEU A 103 -5.15 0.12 -14.67
CA LEU A 103 -3.77 -0.16 -15.06
C LEU A 103 -3.64 -0.50 -16.55
N ALA A 104 -4.57 -1.29 -17.08
CA ALA A 104 -4.62 -1.63 -18.50
C ALA A 104 -4.89 -0.39 -19.36
N PHE A 105 -5.83 0.46 -18.95
CA PHE A 105 -6.15 1.71 -19.64
C PHE A 105 -4.97 2.71 -19.60
N ALA A 106 -4.27 2.79 -18.47
CA ALA A 106 -3.06 3.61 -18.32
C ALA A 106 -1.83 3.04 -19.06
N GLY A 107 -1.94 1.84 -19.68
CA GLY A 107 -0.87 1.23 -20.45
C GLY A 107 0.31 0.78 -19.60
N VAL A 108 0.10 0.49 -18.32
CA VAL A 108 1.17 0.07 -17.39
C VAL A 108 1.76 -1.26 -17.81
N ARG A 109 3.09 -1.35 -17.87
CA ARG A 109 3.80 -2.58 -18.24
C ARG A 109 4.79 -2.99 -17.16
N LEU A 110 4.41 -4.00 -16.37
CA LEU A 110 5.27 -4.61 -15.36
C LEU A 110 6.25 -5.61 -16.00
N THR A 111 7.19 -5.11 -16.81
CA THR A 111 8.05 -5.93 -17.69
C THR A 111 9.00 -6.88 -16.95
N ARG A 112 9.30 -6.61 -15.68
CA ARG A 112 10.19 -7.43 -14.85
C ARG A 112 9.44 -8.27 -13.81
N LEU A 113 8.12 -8.25 -13.82
CA LEU A 113 7.32 -8.96 -12.82
C LEU A 113 7.50 -10.47 -12.98
N GLU A 114 8.10 -11.08 -11.96
CA GLU A 114 8.30 -12.53 -11.86
C GLU A 114 7.24 -13.18 -10.98
N SER A 115 6.73 -12.44 -9.99
CA SER A 115 5.84 -12.99 -8.97
C SER A 115 4.77 -11.98 -8.58
N LEU A 116 3.51 -12.40 -8.68
CA LEU A 116 2.33 -11.65 -8.28
C LEU A 116 1.52 -12.50 -7.30
N VAL A 117 1.25 -11.96 -6.13
CA VAL A 117 0.40 -12.59 -5.11
C VAL A 117 -0.82 -11.69 -4.89
N LEU A 118 -1.99 -12.20 -5.22
CA LEU A 118 -3.27 -11.54 -4.98
C LEU A 118 -3.95 -12.22 -3.79
N GLY A 119 -4.49 -11.44 -2.86
CA GLY A 119 -5.00 -11.98 -1.60
C GLY A 119 -3.89 -12.32 -0.59
N TYR A 120 -2.75 -11.62 -0.65
CA TYR A 120 -1.67 -11.80 0.32
C TYR A 120 -2.18 -11.57 1.74
N GLN A 121 -1.89 -12.55 2.60
CA GLN A 121 -2.16 -12.49 4.03
C GLN A 121 -0.82 -12.52 4.76
N ASP A 122 -0.59 -11.54 5.62
CA ASP A 122 0.67 -11.44 6.34
C ASP A 122 0.85 -12.63 7.31
N PRO A 123 1.99 -13.35 7.28
CA PRO A 123 2.23 -14.51 8.13
C PRO A 123 2.19 -14.21 9.64
N TYR A 124 2.42 -12.97 10.07
CA TYR A 124 2.32 -12.60 11.49
C TYR A 124 0.85 -12.40 11.91
N GLN A 125 0.00 -11.87 11.02
CA GLN A 125 -1.44 -11.83 11.24
C GLN A 125 -2.09 -13.22 11.16
N SER A 126 -1.58 -14.13 10.34
CA SER A 126 -2.15 -15.48 10.22
C SER A 126 -1.82 -16.42 11.39
N ARG A 127 -0.83 -16.07 12.22
CA ARG A 127 -0.41 -16.85 13.39
C ARG A 127 -1.05 -16.41 14.70
N LEU A 128 -1.49 -15.16 14.78
CA LEU A 128 -2.06 -14.60 16.00
C LEU A 128 -3.57 -14.60 15.90
N THR A 129 -4.22 -15.13 16.93
CA THR A 129 -5.67 -15.03 17.11
C THR A 129 -6.09 -13.57 17.33
N ALA A 130 -7.35 -13.24 17.05
CA ALA A 130 -7.88 -11.90 17.27
C ALA A 130 -7.65 -11.37 18.69
N SER A 131 -7.73 -12.25 19.69
CA SER A 131 -7.41 -11.94 21.09
C SER A 131 -5.94 -11.59 21.31
N GLU A 132 -5.02 -12.25 20.61
CA GLU A 132 -3.59 -12.01 20.74
C GLU A 132 -3.17 -10.70 20.04
N LEU A 133 -3.75 -10.39 18.87
CA LEU A 133 -3.54 -9.10 18.21
C LEU A 133 -3.99 -7.92 19.09
N ALA A 134 -5.12 -8.06 19.80
CA ALA A 134 -5.62 -7.04 20.72
C ALA A 134 -4.67 -6.84 21.91
N SER A 135 -4.00 -7.91 22.38
CA SER A 135 -3.08 -7.85 23.51
C SER A 135 -1.76 -7.12 23.23
N VAL A 136 -1.38 -6.99 21.95
CA VAL A 136 -0.15 -6.31 21.51
C VAL A 136 -0.45 -4.90 20.98
N GLU A 137 -1.66 -4.37 21.20
CA GLU A 137 -2.11 -3.06 20.72
C GLU A 137 -1.98 -2.88 19.19
N LEU A 138 -1.88 -3.96 18.42
CA LEU A 138 -1.80 -3.94 16.94
C LEU A 138 -3.19 -3.79 16.29
N VAL A 139 -4.19 -3.42 17.08
CA VAL A 139 -5.60 -3.35 16.72
C VAL A 139 -6.15 -2.02 17.19
N ASP A 140 -6.32 -1.06 16.28
CA ASP A 140 -6.91 0.23 16.66
C ASP A 140 -8.44 0.15 16.91
N SER A 141 -9.11 -0.93 16.52
CA SER A 141 -10.53 -1.18 16.81
C SER A 141 -10.94 -2.64 16.63
N SER A 142 -11.96 -3.12 17.36
CA SER A 142 -12.49 -4.50 17.25
C SER A 142 -12.93 -4.90 15.84
N ASP A 143 -13.28 -3.94 14.98
CA ASP A 143 -13.60 -4.17 13.57
C ASP A 143 -12.38 -4.56 12.72
N SER A 144 -11.16 -4.27 13.19
CA SER A 144 -9.90 -4.71 12.56
C SER A 144 -9.61 -6.20 12.77
N LEU A 145 -10.28 -6.82 13.74
CA LEU A 145 -10.13 -8.23 14.11
C LEU A 145 -11.02 -9.17 13.31
N MET A 146 -11.97 -8.61 12.56
CA MET A 146 -12.81 -9.41 11.69
C MET A 146 -12.01 -9.73 10.43
N PRO A 147 -11.66 -10.99 10.15
CA PRO A 147 -11.34 -11.35 8.79
C PRO A 147 -12.61 -11.10 8.00
N VAL A 148 -12.65 -10.05 7.19
CA VAL A 148 -13.71 -9.89 6.19
C VAL A 148 -13.38 -10.84 5.02
N CYS A 149 -13.26 -12.12 5.37
CA CYS A 149 -13.65 -13.22 4.53
C CYS A 149 -14.78 -13.93 5.26
N SER A 150 -15.91 -13.24 5.41
CA SER A 150 -17.15 -13.96 5.20
C SER A 150 -17.25 -14.18 3.69
N ILE A 151 -16.57 -15.23 3.18
CA ILE A 151 -17.16 -15.98 2.08
C ILE A 151 -18.44 -16.53 2.69
N THR A 152 -19.50 -15.73 2.65
CA THR A 152 -20.83 -16.30 2.65
C THR A 152 -20.98 -16.89 1.27
N ASP A 153 -21.27 -18.20 1.23
CA ASP A 153 -21.96 -18.82 0.12
C ASP A 153 -23.04 -17.86 -0.39
N ARG A 154 -22.76 -17.22 -1.52
CA ARG A 154 -23.77 -16.66 -2.40
C ARG A 154 -23.39 -17.20 -3.76
N GLY A 155 -24.16 -18.24 -4.15
CA GLY A 155 -24.02 -18.95 -5.41
C GLY A 155 -24.33 -18.12 -6.63
#